data_AF-A0A7S3GW61-F1
#
_entry.id   AF-A0A7S3GW61-F1
#
_cell.length_a   1.000
_cell.length_b   1.000
_cell.length_c   1.000
_cell.angle_alpha   90.00
_cell.angle_beta   90.00
_cell.angle_gamma   90.00
#
_symmetry.space_group_name_H-M   'P 1'
#
loop_
_entity.id
_entity.type
_entity.pdbx_description
1 polymer ?
#
loop_
_entity_poly.entity_id
_entity_poly.type
_entity_poly.pdbx_seq_one_letter_code
_entity_poly.pdbx_strand_id
1 'polypeptide(L)'
;YCVAPIVDDQEPALVQFWAVGRNCCGARGSFECDDAWDSKARSGVVAFDGREKYSAAMKMAEAAYGIASAETPVLVHWVVEPEQIETKSWRIGISIMLVGLLIQQLMFAAISLGLNSALQANMFFR
;
A
#
# COMPACT_ATOMS: atom_id res chain seq x y z
N TYR A 1 -2.55 3.25 16.32
CA TYR A 1 -3.18 2.46 15.25
C TYR A 1 -4.67 2.59 15.45
N CYS A 2 -5.38 2.93 14.39
CA CYS A 2 -6.79 3.32 14.43
C CYS A 2 -7.55 2.44 13.44
N VAL A 3 -8.77 2.07 13.80
CA VAL A 3 -9.67 1.31 12.93
C VAL A 3 -11.09 1.86 13.08
N ALA A 4 -11.86 1.80 11.99
CA ALA A 4 -13.29 2.08 12.01
C ALA A 4 -14.04 1.02 11.19
N PRO A 5 -15.17 0.51 11.69
CA PRO A 5 -15.97 -0.46 10.96
C PRO A 5 -16.66 0.22 9.77
N ILE A 6 -16.61 -0.41 8.59
CA ILE A 6 -17.34 0.07 7.41
C ILE A 6 -18.66 -0.69 7.37
N VAL A 7 -19.72 0.01 7.77
CA VAL A 7 -21.06 -0.53 7.94
C VAL A 7 -22.08 0.43 7.34
N ASP A 8 -23.23 -0.12 6.94
CA ASP A 8 -24.39 0.67 6.53
C ASP A 8 -25.24 1.03 7.76
N ASP A 9 -26.29 1.84 7.59
CA ASP A 9 -27.20 2.26 8.68
C ASP A 9 -27.93 1.09 9.35
N GLN A 10 -27.90 -0.10 8.74
CA GLN A 10 -28.32 -1.35 9.36
C GLN A 10 -27.15 -1.93 10.14
N GLU A 11 -27.14 -1.76 11.47
CA GLU A 11 -26.09 -2.27 12.36
C GLU A 11 -25.81 -3.76 12.11
N PRO A 12 -24.71 -4.11 11.41
CA PRO A 12 -24.40 -5.50 11.17
C PRO A 12 -23.65 -6.02 12.40
N ALA A 13 -24.12 -7.13 12.96
CA ALA A 13 -23.41 -7.83 14.02
C ALA A 13 -22.02 -8.32 13.58
N LEU A 14 -21.76 -8.37 12.26
CA LEU A 14 -20.52 -8.86 11.66
C LEU A 14 -19.93 -7.86 10.66
N VAL A 15 -18.73 -7.36 10.96
CA VAL A 15 -17.98 -6.40 10.14
C VAL A 15 -16.98 -7.14 9.26
N GLN A 16 -17.11 -6.99 7.95
CA GLN A 16 -16.19 -7.59 6.97
C GLN A 16 -15.07 -6.64 6.54
N PHE A 17 -15.35 -5.34 6.50
CA PHE A 17 -14.44 -4.31 6.02
C PHE A 17 -14.12 -3.32 7.14
N TRP A 18 -12.84 -3.03 7.31
CA TRP A 18 -12.35 -2.10 8.30
C TRP A 18 -11.50 -1.02 7.65
N ALA A 19 -11.88 0.24 7.88
CA ALA A 19 -11.05 1.39 7.54
C ALA A 19 -9.89 1.46 8.55
N VAL A 20 -8.66 1.61 8.07
CA VAL A 20 -7.46 1.59 8.93
C VAL A 20 -6.60 2.83 8.75
N GLY A 21 -5.93 3.26 9.83
CA GLY A 21 -4.98 4.37 9.77
C GLY A 21 -4.09 4.50 11.01
N ARG A 22 -3.11 5.40 10.94
CA ARG A 22 -2.15 5.63 12.03
C ARG A 22 -2.19 7.08 12.47
N ASN A 23 -2.25 7.30 13.79
CA ASN A 23 -2.18 8.62 14.42
C ASN A 23 -3.26 9.61 13.94
N CYS A 24 -4.44 9.12 13.60
CA CYS A 24 -5.58 9.87 13.07
C CYS A 24 -6.90 9.50 13.77
N CYS A 25 -6.81 9.04 15.01
CA CYS A 25 -7.95 8.80 15.87
C CYS A 25 -7.90 9.68 17.11
N GLY A 26 -9.04 10.26 17.47
CA GLY A 26 -9.18 11.11 18.66
C GLY A 26 -9.27 10.30 19.95
N ALA A 27 -9.00 10.95 21.07
CA ALA A 27 -9.03 10.34 22.41
C ALA A 27 -10.40 9.73 22.80
N ARG A 28 -11.48 10.15 22.11
CA ARG A 28 -12.87 9.68 22.35
C ARG A 28 -13.38 8.71 21.28
N GLY A 29 -12.51 8.21 20.40
CA GLY A 29 -12.90 7.27 19.36
C GLY A 29 -13.37 7.90 18.03
N SER A 30 -13.03 9.17 17.77
CA SER A 30 -13.19 9.72 16.41
C SER A 30 -12.21 9.06 15.45
N PHE A 31 -12.63 8.84 14.21
CA PHE A 31 -11.80 8.34 13.13
C PHE A 31 -11.73 9.39 12.03
N GLU A 32 -10.54 9.94 11.79
CA GLU A 32 -10.30 11.07 10.88
C GLU A 32 -9.19 10.73 9.86
N CYS A 33 -8.97 9.44 9.61
CA CYS A 33 -7.95 8.99 8.68
C CYS A 33 -8.44 9.12 7.23
N ASP A 34 -7.50 9.43 6.32
CA ASP A 34 -7.74 9.50 4.87
C ASP A 34 -8.99 10.36 4.55
N ASP A 35 -9.93 9.86 3.75
CA ASP A 35 -11.13 10.61 3.35
C ASP A 35 -12.38 10.21 4.17
N ALA A 36 -12.20 9.75 5.42
CA ALA A 36 -13.29 9.24 6.26
C ALA A 36 -14.48 10.22 6.44
N TRP A 37 -14.23 11.53 6.38
CA TRP A 37 -15.26 12.56 6.54
C TRP A 37 -15.78 13.13 5.22
N ASP A 38 -15.27 12.66 4.07
CA ASP A 38 -15.83 13.04 2.78
C ASP A 38 -17.04 12.16 2.45
N SER A 39 -18.22 12.79 2.31
CA SER A 39 -19.46 12.13 1.90
C SER A 39 -19.38 11.40 0.55
N LYS A 40 -18.39 11.74 -0.28
CA LYS A 40 -18.12 11.11 -1.58
C LYS A 40 -17.19 9.90 -1.47
N ALA A 41 -16.52 9.71 -0.32
CA ALA A 41 -15.68 8.54 -0.10
C ALA A 41 -16.54 7.28 0.02
N ARG A 42 -16.45 6.43 -1.01
CA ARG A 42 -17.17 5.14 -1.10
C ARG A 42 -16.28 4.02 -1.61
N SER A 43 -14.97 4.22 -1.52
CA SER A 43 -13.97 3.33 -2.08
C SER A 43 -12.87 3.07 -1.06
N GLY A 44 -12.21 1.93 -1.21
CA GLY A 44 -11.15 1.51 -0.30
C GLY A 44 -9.99 0.86 -1.04
N VAL A 45 -8.76 1.20 -0.64
CA VAL A 45 -7.54 0.54 -1.13
C VAL A 45 -7.07 -0.45 -0.08
N VAL A 46 -6.88 -1.72 -0.46
CA VAL A 46 -6.49 -2.77 0.48
C VAL A 46 -5.15 -2.44 1.16
N ALA A 47 -5.16 -2.43 2.49
CA ALA A 47 -3.98 -2.23 3.32
C ALA A 47 -3.34 -3.56 3.66
N PHE A 48 -2.10 -3.76 3.18
CA PHE A 48 -1.33 -5.00 3.45
C PHE A 48 -0.43 -4.89 4.69
N ASP A 49 -0.09 -3.67 5.13
CA ASP A 49 0.82 -3.43 6.24
C ASP A 49 0.10 -3.42 7.61
N GLY A 50 0.80 -3.84 8.66
CA GLY A 50 0.41 -3.60 10.04
C GLY A 50 -0.79 -4.41 10.54
N ARG A 51 -1.19 -5.48 9.84
CA ARG A 51 -2.35 -6.33 10.18
C ARG A 51 -2.39 -6.73 11.65
N GLU A 52 -1.25 -7.13 12.21
CA GLU A 52 -1.14 -7.52 13.63
C GLU A 52 -1.52 -6.37 14.56
N LYS A 53 -1.02 -5.16 14.29
CA LYS A 53 -1.28 -3.98 15.13
C LYS A 53 -2.71 -3.47 14.96
N TYR A 54 -3.29 -3.60 13.77
CA TYR A 54 -4.71 -3.32 13.54
C TYR A 54 -5.62 -4.36 14.19
N SER A 55 -5.18 -5.62 14.34
CA SER A 55 -5.96 -6.65 15.03
C SER A 55 -6.24 -6.32 16.50
N ALA A 56 -5.27 -5.72 17.19
CA ALA A 56 -5.46 -5.26 18.57
C ALA A 56 -6.48 -4.11 18.63
N ALA A 57 -6.43 -3.17 17.68
CA ALA A 57 -7.37 -2.07 17.59
C ALA A 57 -8.79 -2.55 17.22
N MET A 58 -8.93 -3.55 16.35
CA MET A 58 -10.22 -4.18 16.04
C MET A 58 -10.83 -4.82 17.28
N LYS A 59 -10.06 -5.60 18.04
CA LYS A 59 -10.54 -6.21 19.31
C LYS A 59 -11.01 -5.16 20.32
N MET A 60 -10.35 -4.01 20.40
CA MET A 60 -10.80 -2.90 21.24
C MET A 60 -12.13 -2.33 20.75
N ALA A 61 -12.29 -2.14 19.43
CA ALA A 61 -13.53 -1.63 18.84
C ALA A 61 -14.70 -2.63 18.99
N GLU A 62 -14.46 -3.92 18.80
CA GLU A 62 -15.42 -5.00 19.04
C GLU A 62 -15.98 -4.95 20.48
N ALA A 63 -15.07 -4.85 21.46
CA ALA A 63 -15.46 -4.76 22.87
C ALA A 63 -16.18 -3.45 23.22
N ALA A 64 -15.79 -2.33 22.59
CA ALA A 64 -16.39 -1.02 22.86
C ALA A 64 -17.78 -0.84 22.26
N TYR A 65 -18.02 -1.42 21.08
CA TYR A 65 -19.25 -1.20 20.30
C TYR A 65 -20.14 -2.44 20.16
N GLY A 66 -19.75 -3.59 20.72
CA GLY A 66 -20.56 -4.82 20.70
C GLY A 66 -20.69 -5.46 19.31
N ILE A 67 -19.73 -5.19 18.43
CA ILE A 67 -19.65 -5.73 17.06
C ILE A 67 -18.62 -6.86 16.99
N ALA A 68 -18.72 -7.72 15.97
CA ALA A 68 -17.75 -8.78 15.72
C ALA A 68 -17.09 -8.62 14.35
N SER A 69 -15.81 -8.96 14.22
CA SER A 69 -15.14 -9.06 12.91
C SER A 69 -15.38 -10.43 12.28
N ALA A 70 -15.42 -10.46 10.94
CA ALA A 70 -15.27 -11.71 10.19
C ALA A 70 -13.91 -12.38 10.50
N GLU A 71 -13.82 -13.69 10.26
CA GLU A 71 -12.59 -14.48 10.51
C GLU A 71 -11.37 -13.94 9.72
N THR A 72 -11.60 -13.44 8.51
CA THR A 72 -10.58 -12.82 7.65
C THR A 72 -11.03 -11.44 7.19
N PRO A 73 -10.94 -10.41 8.05
CA PRO A 73 -11.41 -9.08 7.70
C PRO A 73 -10.48 -8.43 6.67
N VAL A 74 -11.08 -7.66 5.77
CA VAL A 74 -10.37 -6.87 4.76
C VAL A 74 -10.10 -5.49 5.34
N LEU A 75 -8.81 -5.16 5.44
CA LEU A 75 -8.36 -3.85 5.90
C LEU A 75 -8.20 -2.94 4.71
N VAL A 76 -8.74 -1.73 4.77
CA VAL A 76 -8.69 -0.76 3.67
C VAL A 76 -8.33 0.63 4.17
N HIS A 77 -7.61 1.38 3.33
CA HIS A 77 -7.54 2.83 3.40
C HIS A 77 -8.79 3.40 2.73
N TRP A 78 -9.56 4.21 3.47
CA TRP A 78 -10.84 4.73 2.99
C TRP A 78 -10.64 6.03 2.21
N VAL A 79 -10.94 5.99 0.91
CA VAL A 79 -10.56 7.07 -0.03
C VAL A 79 -11.69 7.41 -1.00
N VAL A 80 -11.72 8.66 -1.48
CA VAL A 80 -12.65 9.08 -2.54
C VAL A 80 -12.23 8.52 -3.89
N GLU A 81 -10.96 8.64 -4.22
CA GLU A 81 -10.45 8.37 -5.57
C GLU A 81 -9.38 7.27 -5.56
N PRO A 82 -9.78 5.99 -5.64
CA PRO A 82 -8.84 4.87 -5.62
C PRO A 82 -7.94 4.84 -6.86
N GLU A 83 -8.44 5.32 -8.01
CA GLU A 83 -7.74 5.33 -9.29
C GLU A 83 -6.46 6.19 -9.25
N GLN A 84 -6.45 7.28 -8.49
CA GLN A 84 -5.26 8.12 -8.36
C GLN A 84 -4.13 7.38 -7.63
N ILE A 85 -4.48 6.58 -6.61
CA ILE A 85 -3.52 5.78 -5.84
C ILE A 85 -2.97 4.64 -6.70
N GLU A 86 -3.84 3.99 -7.46
CA GLU A 86 -3.45 2.95 -8.42
C GLU A 86 -2.51 3.50 -9.49
N THR A 87 -2.91 4.58 -10.17
CA THR A 87 -2.13 5.20 -11.25
C THR A 87 -0.78 5.69 -10.76
N LYS A 88 -0.71 6.26 -9.55
CA LYS A 88 0.56 6.68 -8.95
C LYS A 88 1.47 5.49 -8.66
N SER A 89 0.92 4.42 -8.08
CA SER A 89 1.67 3.20 -7.77
C SER A 89 2.19 2.52 -9.04
N TRP A 90 1.33 2.43 -10.06
CA TRP A 90 1.66 1.93 -11.39
C TRP A 90 2.79 2.72 -12.05
N ARG A 91 2.70 4.05 -12.06
CA ARG A 91 3.72 4.93 -12.63
C ARG A 91 5.07 4.82 -11.93
N ILE A 92 5.07 4.73 -10.60
CA ILE A 92 6.30 4.55 -9.82
C ILE A 92 6.92 3.19 -10.14
N GLY A 93 6.12 2.12 -10.17
CA GLY A 93 6.59 0.78 -10.52
C GLY A 93 7.24 0.74 -11.90
N ILE A 94 6.57 1.28 -12.92
CA ILE A 94 7.12 1.39 -14.28
C ILE A 94 8.42 2.20 -14.29
N SER A 95 8.46 3.33 -13.58
CA SER A 95 9.65 4.18 -13.56
C SER A 95 10.86 3.45 -12.98
N ILE A 96 10.68 2.71 -11.88
CA ILE A 96 11.74 1.91 -11.26
C ILE A 96 12.20 0.79 -12.20
N MET A 97 11.26 0.09 -12.85
CA MET A 97 11.58 -0.96 -13.81
C MET A 97 12.40 -0.42 -15.00
N LEU A 98 11.98 0.71 -15.58
CA LEU A 98 12.70 1.34 -16.70
C LEU A 98 14.09 1.82 -16.30
N VAL A 99 14.23 2.45 -15.13
CA VAL A 99 15.55 2.89 -14.63
C VAL A 99 16.46 1.68 -14.38
N GLY A 100 15.94 0.60 -13.79
CA GLY A 100 16.70 -0.63 -13.59
C GLY A 100 17.20 -1.24 -14.90
N LEU A 101 16.33 -1.31 -15.92
CA LEU A 101 16.69 -1.78 -17.25
C LEU A 101 17.75 -0.89 -17.91
N LEU A 102 17.63 0.43 -17.81
CA LEU A 102 18.62 1.36 -18.35
C LEU A 102 19.99 1.17 -17.70
N ILE A 103 20.04 1.06 -16.37
CA ILE A 103 21.28 0.81 -15.63
C ILE A 103 21.91 -0.51 -16.07
N GLN A 104 21.11 -1.58 -16.17
CA GLN A 104 21.56 -2.88 -16.63
C GLN A 104 22.17 -2.81 -18.03
N GLN A 105 21.50 -2.13 -18.98
CA GLN A 105 22.01 -1.98 -20.35
C GLN A 105 23.33 -1.19 -20.40
N LEU A 106 23.46 -0.13 -19.60
CA LEU A 106 24.71 0.64 -19.50
C LEU A 106 25.86 -0.20 -18.96
N MET A 107 25.60 -1.04 -17.93
CA MET A 107 26.61 -1.95 -17.40
C MET A 107 27.06 -2.97 -18.45
N PHE A 108 26.13 -3.58 -19.20
CA PHE A 108 26.47 -4.52 -20.27
C PHE A 108 27.30 -3.86 -21.40
N ALA A 109 26.96 -2.64 -21.78
CA ALA A 109 27.70 -1.88 -22.80
C ALA A 109 29.13 -1.54 -22.36
N ALA A 110 29.32 -1.14 -21.09
CA ALA A 110 30.65 -0.84 -20.56
C ALA A 110 31.56 -2.08 -20.55
N ILE A 111 31.02 -3.23 -20.16
CA ILE A 111 31.75 -4.50 -20.13
C ILE A 111 32.15 -4.94 -21.55
N SER A 112 31.24 -4.85 -22.53
CA SER A 112 31.52 -5.27 -23.91
C SER A 112 32.56 -4.37 -24.59
N LEU A 113 32.49 -3.05 -24.36
CA LEU A 113 33.51 -2.10 -24.84
C LEU A 113 34.87 -2.37 -24.20
N GLY A 114 34.91 -2.61 -22.89
CA GLY A 114 36.15 -2.96 -22.19
C GLY A 114 36.77 -4.25 -22.72
N LEU A 115 35.97 -5.31 -22.88
CA LEU A 115 36.43 -6.58 -23.44
C LEU A 115 36.96 -6.43 -24.87
N ASN A 116 36.29 -5.65 -25.71
CA ASN A 116 36.72 -5.40 -27.08
C ASN A 116 38.08 -4.67 -27.14
N SER A 117 38.26 -3.62 -26.32
CA SER A 117 39.55 -2.92 -26.24
C SER A 117 40.69 -3.81 -25.76
N ALA A 118 40.43 -4.72 -24.81
CA ALA A 118 41.42 -5.66 -24.29
C ALA A 118 41.82 -6.71 -25.36
N LEU A 119 40.86 -7.22 -26.13
CA LEU A 119 41.12 -8.15 -27.22
C LEU A 119 41.95 -7.51 -28.35
N GLN A 120 41.63 -6.27 -28.73
CA GLN A 120 42.41 -5.53 -29.74
C GLN A 120 43.84 -5.25 -29.28
N ALA A 121 44.04 -4.87 -28.02
CA ALA A 121 45.39 -4.66 -27.47
C ALA A 121 46.21 -5.96 -27.43
N ASN A 122 45.60 -7.09 -27.06
CA ASN A 122 46.27 -8.39 -27.01
C ASN A 122 46.66 -8.92 -28.40
N MET A 123 45.87 -8.61 -29.43
CA MET A 123 46.17 -8.98 -30.83
C MET A 123 47.31 -8.14 -31.42
N PHE A 124 47.51 -6.91 -30.96
CA PHE A 124 48.59 -6.03 -31.42
C PHE A 124 49.96 -6.38 -30.82
N PHE A 125 49.99 -7.01 -29.64
CA PHE A 125 51.21 -7.43 -28.94
C PHE A 125 51.70 -8.85 -29.29
N ARG A 126 50.97 -9.57 -30.15
CA ARG A 126 51.28 -10.94 -30.58
C ARG A 126 51.68 -10.97 -32.04
#